data_AF-A0A2P6PI76-F1
#
_entry.id   AF-A0A2P6PI76-F1
#
_cell.length_a   1.000
_cell.length_b   1.000
_cell.length_c   1.000
_cell.angle_alpha   90.00
_cell.angle_beta   90.00
_cell.angle_gamma   90.00
#
_symmetry.space_group_name_H-M   'P 1'
#
loop_
_entity.id
_entity.type
_entity.pdbx_description
1 polymer ?
#
loop_
_entity_poly.entity_id
_entity_poly.type
_entity_poly.pdbx_seq_one_letter_code
_entity_poly.pdbx_strand_id
1 'polypeptide(L)' 'MISSITEISTCKYAVAIKCPTLCKHPLFLSERPVWQTINCNVLSQGLQGNPS' A
#
# COMPACT_ATOMS: atom_id res chain seq x y z
N MET A 1 4.78 -11.60 12.82
CA MET A 1 4.50 -10.69 13.96
C MET A 1 3.10 -10.11 13.78
N ILE A 2 2.25 -10.15 14.81
CA ILE A 2 0.91 -9.53 14.76
C ILE A 2 1.11 -8.01 14.71
N SER A 3 0.48 -7.35 13.74
CA SER A 3 0.54 -5.89 13.57
C SER A 3 -0.67 -5.18 14.16
N SER A 4 -1.85 -5.80 14.12
CA SER A 4 -3.06 -5.25 14.74
C SER A 4 -4.09 -6.33 15.00
N ILE A 5 -4.98 -6.05 15.95
CA ILE A 5 -6.18 -6.82 16.25
C ILE A 5 -7.32 -5.80 16.34
N THR A 6 -8.38 -5.99 15.56
CA THR A 6 -9.53 -5.08 15.52
C THR A 6 -10.83 -5.86 15.62
N GLU A 7 -11.73 -5.44 16.50
CA GLU A 7 -13.08 -5.99 16.58
C GLU A 7 -13.93 -5.41 15.44
N ILE A 8 -14.50 -6.28 14.61
CA ILE A 8 -15.32 -5.92 13.44
C ILE A 8 -16.80 -5.95 13.80
N SER A 9 -17.19 -6.88 14.67
CA SER A 9 -18.52 -7.03 15.25
C SER A 9 -18.35 -7.78 16.57
N THR A 10 -19.42 -7.87 17.38
CA THR A 10 -19.35 -8.53 18.70
C THR A 10 -18.62 -9.87 18.64
N CYS A 11 -17.48 -9.94 19.32
CA CYS A 11 -16.62 -11.13 19.40
C CYS A 11 -16.05 -11.63 18.06
N LYS A 12 -16.02 -10.79 17.02
CA LYS A 12 -15.39 -11.08 15.73
C LYS A 12 -14.22 -10.16 15.51
N TYR A 13 -13.04 -10.72 15.33
CA TYR A 13 -11.80 -9.94 15.24
C TYR A 13 -11.09 -10.16 13.90
N ALA A 14 -10.63 -9.08 13.29
CA ALA A 14 -9.62 -9.12 12.24
C ALA A 14 -8.24 -9.05 12.91
N VAL A 15 -7.36 -9.97 12.53
CA VAL A 15 -5.96 -9.98 12.97
C VAL A 15 -5.08 -9.78 11.76
N ALA A 16 -4.31 -8.69 11.76
CA ALA A 16 -3.31 -8.44 10.73
C ALA A 16 -1.96 -9.00 11.18
N ILE A 17 -1.29 -9.75 10.29
CA ILE A 17 0.00 -10.37 10.58
C ILE A 17 1.00 -9.99 9.50
N LYS A 18 2.15 -9.47 9.91
CA LYS A 18 3.31 -9.29 9.03
C LYS A 18 4.10 -10.60 8.98
N CYS A 19 4.22 -11.17 7.78
CA CYS A 19 4.94 -12.41 7.50
C CYS A 19 5.94 -12.19 6.34
N PRO A 20 7.22 -11.88 6.64
CA PRO A 20 8.23 -11.59 5.62
C PRO A 20 8.42 -12.72 4.60
N THR A 21 8.23 -13.97 5.02
CA THR A 21 8.33 -15.16 4.16
C THR A 21 7.26 -15.19 3.06
N LEU A 22 6.08 -14.61 3.30
CA LEU A 22 5.01 -14.53 2.30
C LEU A 22 5.23 -13.43 1.27
N CYS A 23 6.09 -12.44 1.53
CA CYS A 23 6.34 -11.33 0.60
C CYS A 23 6.97 -11.78 -0.74
N LYS A 24 7.61 -12.95 -0.77
CA LYS A 24 8.18 -13.58 -1.98
C LYS A 24 7.32 -14.73 -2.52
N HIS A 25 6.19 -15.02 -1.87
CA HIS A 25 5.32 -16.11 -2.30
C HIS A 25 4.56 -15.69 -3.58
N PRO A 26 4.52 -16.52 -4.64
CA PRO A 26 3.94 -16.14 -5.94
C PRO A 26 2.51 -15.59 -5.87
N LEU A 27 1.68 -16.19 -5.01
CA LEU A 27 0.29 -15.77 -4.80
C LEU A 27 0.19 -14.35 -4.21
N PHE A 28 1.14 -13.93 -3.37
CA PHE A 28 1.14 -12.62 -2.71
C PHE A 28 1.97 -11.56 -3.46
N LEU A 29 2.76 -11.98 -4.46
CA LEU A 29 3.42 -11.07 -5.40
C LEU A 29 2.41 -10.49 -6.40
N SER A 30 1.38 -11.26 -6.76
CA SER A 30 0.33 -10.87 -7.72
C SER A 30 -0.64 -9.83 -7.16
N GLU A 31 -0.78 -9.74 -5.83
CA GLU A 31 -1.61 -8.73 -5.15
C GLU A 31 -0.96 -7.37 -5.00
N ARG A 32 0.33 -7.22 -5.34
CA ARG A 32 0.91 -5.88 -5.39
C ARG A 32 0.13 -5.13 -6.46
N PRO A 33 -0.58 -4.03 -6.14
CA PRO A 33 -1.22 -3.24 -7.16
C PRO A 33 -0.12 -2.92 -8.16
N VAL A 34 -0.32 -3.32 -9.43
CA VAL A 34 0.55 -2.93 -10.53
C VAL A 34 0.66 -1.43 -10.37
N TRP A 35 1.80 -0.97 -9.87
CA TRP A 35 1.98 0.40 -9.45
C TRP A 35 1.63 1.18 -10.70
N GLN A 36 0.46 1.82 -10.70
CA GLN A 36 0.02 2.59 -11.85
C GLN A 36 1.14 3.61 -11.99
N THR A 37 2.00 3.40 -12.97
CA THR A 37 3.12 4.26 -13.22
C THR A 37 2.47 5.48 -13.84
N ILE A 38 1.99 6.38 -12.98
CA ILE A 38 1.49 7.66 -13.41
C ILE A 38 2.72 8.38 -13.93
N ASN A 39 2.86 8.37 -15.25
CA ASN A 39 3.87 9.13 -15.93
C ASN A 39 3.52 10.60 -15.75
N CYS A 40 4.06 11.21 -14.70
CA CYS A 40 3.95 12.65 -14.50
C CYS A 40 4.68 13.33 -15.65
N ASN A 41 3.94 13.98 -16.54
CA ASN A 41 4.56 14.89 -17.51
C ASN A 41 5.39 15.91 -16.73
N VAL A 42 6.66 16.06 -17.11
CA VAL A 42 7.50 17.13 -16.58
C VAL A 42 6.82 18.44 -16.95
N LEU A 43 6.37 19.20 -15.96
CA LEU A 43 5.86 20.55 -16.16
C LEU A 43 7.02 21.36 -16.73
N SER A 44 6.97 21.62 -18.05
CA SER A 44 7.88 22.50 -18.75
C SER A 44 7.94 23.83 -17.99
N GLN A 45 9.15 24.18 -17.56
CA GLN A 45 9.46 25.36 -16.76
C GLN A 45 8.74 26.59 -17.31
N GLY A 46 7.74 27.07 -16.58
CA GLY A 46 6.94 28.21 -17.03
C GLY A 46 6.04 28.81 -15.96
N LEU A 47 5.59 28.04 -14.96
CA LEU A 47 4.81 28.57 -13.84
C LEU A 47 5.29 27.95 -12.53
N GLN A 48 6.25 28.62 -11.90
CA GLN A 48 6.62 28.39 -10.50
C GLN A 48 5.50 28.91 -9.61
N GLY A 49 4.46 28.10 -9.42
CA GLY A 49 3.51 28.24 -8.33
C GLY A 49 4.12 27.61 -7.08
N ASN A 50 4.66 28.45 -6.20
CA ASN A 50 5.22 28.08 -4.90
C ASN A 50 4.17 27.38 -4.03
N PRO A 51 4.45 26.23 -3.38
CA PRO A 51 3.67 25.78 -2.24
C PRO A 51 4.37 26.26 -0.95
N SER A 52 3.72 27.22 -0.28
CA SER A 52 3.90 27.64 1.12
C SER A 52 5.29 28.09 1.57
#